data_AF-A0A428J3G3-F1
#
_entry.id   AF-A0A428J3G3-F1
#
_cell.length_a   1.000
_cell.length_b   1.000
_cell.length_c   1.000
_cell.angle_alpha   90.00
_cell.angle_beta   90.00
_cell.angle_gamma   90.00
#
_symmetry.space_group_name_H-M   'P 1'
#
loop_
_entity.id
_entity.type
_entity.pdbx_description
1 polymer ?
#
loop_
_entity_poly.entity_id
_entity_poly.type
_entity_poly.pdbx_seq_one_letter_code
_entity_poly.pdbx_strand_id
1 'polypeptide(L)'
;MKHMTMKMLEEYEVNRYTMAIIPERFDKQKFSRVIELEGEFVVTMSPQDIVERSCNYFGSSLRGRIAGTKAIMGITHKSPIVVDYTNGIYLFPTTSPRQEKCAWISHAYVEEHRSNGSHNTTVIFKNNRSFHFPVSFGSFENQLYRTAQLRTKLTSRIEGEDIRHSRRKSFIIDYGKKREFSK
;
A
#
# COMPACT_ATOMS: atom_id res chain seq x y z
N MET A 1 7.94 10.96 -33.04
CA MET A 1 7.98 10.42 -31.65
C MET A 1 7.52 11.53 -30.72
N LYS A 2 6.34 11.42 -30.09
CA LYS A 2 5.84 12.44 -29.16
C LYS A 2 6.76 12.47 -27.94
N HIS A 3 7.43 13.61 -27.69
CA HIS A 3 8.08 13.87 -26.42
C HIS A 3 6.99 13.86 -25.35
N MET A 4 6.93 12.81 -24.54
CA MET A 4 6.06 12.78 -23.37
C MET A 4 6.70 13.67 -22.32
N THR A 5 6.19 14.88 -22.16
CA THR A 5 6.67 15.86 -21.18
C THR A 5 6.28 15.34 -19.79
N MET A 6 7.21 14.68 -19.10
CA MET A 6 6.97 14.23 -17.72
C MET A 6 6.83 15.46 -16.82
N LYS A 7 5.69 15.57 -16.12
CA LYS A 7 5.45 16.69 -15.22
C LYS A 7 6.28 16.51 -13.95
N MET A 8 7.05 17.55 -13.60
CA MET A 8 7.83 17.59 -12.36
C MET A 8 6.98 18.14 -11.23
N LEU A 9 7.04 17.52 -10.06
CA LEU A 9 6.34 17.91 -8.84
C LEU A 9 7.33 18.02 -7.68
N GLU A 10 7.08 18.96 -6.77
CA GLU A 10 7.88 19.10 -5.55
C GLU A 10 7.41 18.14 -4.45
N GLU A 11 6.10 17.92 -4.38
CA GLU A 11 5.44 17.12 -3.37
C GLU A 11 4.47 16.13 -4.01
N TYR A 12 4.24 15.00 -3.34
CA TYR A 12 3.26 14.01 -3.78
C TYR A 12 2.73 13.20 -2.60
N GLU A 13 1.42 13.01 -2.57
CA GLU A 13 0.73 12.05 -1.72
C GLU A 13 0.19 10.88 -2.55
N VAL A 14 0.46 9.66 -2.09
CA VAL A 14 -0.10 8.44 -2.65
C VAL A 14 -1.62 8.54 -2.62
N ASN A 15 -2.23 8.28 -3.77
CA ASN A 15 -3.67 8.29 -3.94
C ASN A 15 -4.14 6.96 -4.55
N ARG A 16 -5.46 6.84 -4.76
CA ARG A 16 -6.06 5.60 -5.27
C ARG A 16 -5.61 5.21 -6.67
N TYR A 17 -4.97 6.11 -7.43
CA TYR A 17 -4.48 5.88 -8.79
C TYR A 17 -2.98 5.55 -8.84
N THR A 18 -2.25 5.69 -7.75
CA THR A 18 -0.82 5.36 -7.66
C THR A 18 -0.62 3.85 -7.81
N MET A 19 0.15 3.45 -8.83
CA MET A 19 0.53 2.05 -9.08
C MET A 19 1.89 1.71 -8.49
N ALA A 20 2.87 2.61 -8.63
CA ALA A 20 4.21 2.42 -8.11
C ALA A 20 4.95 3.74 -7.86
N ILE A 21 5.87 3.72 -6.90
CA ILE A 21 6.84 4.78 -6.63
C ILE A 21 8.23 4.16 -6.79
N ILE A 22 8.97 4.61 -7.80
CA ILE A 22 10.26 4.03 -8.20
C ILE A 22 11.36 5.05 -7.88
N PRO A 23 12.43 4.66 -7.16
CA PRO A 23 13.54 5.56 -6.89
C PRO A 23 14.27 5.89 -8.20
N GLU A 24 14.51 7.17 -8.43
CA GLU A 24 15.32 7.68 -9.52
C GLU A 24 16.46 8.53 -8.96
N ARG A 25 17.53 8.65 -9.74
CA ARG A 25 18.65 9.54 -9.44
C ARG A 25 19.00 10.37 -10.65
N PHE A 26 19.05 11.68 -10.45
CA PHE A 26 19.68 12.61 -11.36
C PHE A 26 20.84 13.26 -10.59
N ASP A 27 22.07 13.03 -11.06
CA ASP A 27 23.31 13.39 -10.38
C ASP A 27 23.36 12.92 -8.91
N LYS A 28 23.39 13.87 -7.98
CA LYS A 28 23.47 13.62 -6.52
C LYS A 28 22.10 13.73 -5.83
N GLN A 29 21.05 14.12 -6.55
CA GLN A 29 19.74 14.38 -5.97
C GLN A 29 18.80 13.18 -6.17
N LYS A 30 18.02 12.88 -5.13
CA LYS A 30 17.08 11.77 -5.11
C LYS A 30 15.73 12.24 -5.64
N PHE A 31 15.19 11.49 -6.56
CA PHE A 31 13.86 11.70 -7.11
C PHE A 31 13.05 10.42 -7.01
N SER A 32 11.77 10.53 -7.29
CA SER A 32 10.91 9.38 -7.53
C SER A 32 10.23 9.53 -8.87
N ARG A 33 10.21 8.46 -9.66
CA ARG A 33 9.24 8.32 -10.73
C ARG A 33 7.98 7.68 -10.16
N VAL A 34 6.91 8.44 -10.15
CA VAL A 34 5.59 7.97 -9.72
C VAL A 34 4.81 7.54 -10.94
N ILE A 35 4.29 6.31 -10.88
CA ILE A 35 3.45 5.74 -11.92
C ILE A 35 2.01 5.74 -11.42
N GLU A 36 1.13 6.46 -12.11
CA GLU A 36 -0.32 6.39 -11.92
C GLU A 36 -0.99 5.64 -13.07
N LEU A 37 -2.28 5.37 -12.91
CA LEU A 37 -3.09 4.64 -13.89
C LEU A 37 -3.05 5.27 -15.29
N GLU A 38 -3.11 6.60 -15.37
CA GLU A 38 -3.22 7.37 -16.62
C GLU A 38 -2.04 8.33 -16.86
N GLY A 39 -1.08 8.38 -15.93
CA GLY A 39 -0.02 9.38 -15.97
C GLY A 39 1.25 8.94 -15.23
N GLU A 40 2.30 9.73 -15.43
CA GLU A 40 3.57 9.56 -14.72
C GLU A 40 4.14 10.92 -14.35
N PHE A 41 4.81 10.95 -13.21
CA PHE A 41 5.37 12.16 -12.63
C PHE A 41 6.81 11.91 -12.17
N VAL A 42 7.63 12.95 -12.25
CA VAL A 42 8.92 12.99 -11.55
C VAL A 42 8.73 13.87 -10.32
N VAL A 43 9.02 13.33 -9.14
CA VAL A 43 8.85 14.02 -7.87
C VAL A 43 10.22 14.23 -7.22
N THR A 44 10.49 15.42 -6.68
CA THR A 44 11.76 15.77 -6.01
C THR A 44 11.94 15.12 -4.62
N MET A 45 11.04 14.20 -4.26
CA MET A 45 11.06 13.44 -3.01
C MET A 45 11.60 12.03 -3.25
N SER A 46 12.24 11.42 -2.26
CA SER A 46 12.56 10.00 -2.31
C SER A 46 11.30 9.14 -2.11
N PRO A 47 11.29 7.85 -2.51
CA PRO A 47 10.12 7.01 -2.29
C PRO A 47 9.74 6.86 -0.82
N GLN A 48 10.74 6.87 0.08
CA GLN A 48 10.50 6.82 1.52
C GLN A 48 9.81 8.10 2.00
N ASP A 49 10.24 9.27 1.53
CA ASP A 49 9.66 10.55 1.92
C ASP A 49 8.23 10.69 1.41
N ILE A 50 7.95 10.26 0.17
CA ILE A 50 6.59 10.23 -0.39
C ILE A 50 5.69 9.36 0.48
N VAL A 51 6.13 8.16 0.83
CA VAL A 51 5.33 7.23 1.63
C VAL A 51 5.13 7.72 3.06
N GLU A 52 6.14 8.29 3.70
CA GLU A 52 6.02 8.92 5.03
C GLU A 52 5.05 10.09 5.00
N ARG A 53 5.19 10.99 4.03
CA ARG A 53 4.29 12.12 3.82
C ARG A 53 2.85 11.66 3.59
N SER A 54 2.66 10.65 2.75
CA SER A 54 1.33 10.08 2.47
C SER A 54 0.72 9.48 3.73
N CYS A 55 1.49 8.76 4.55
CA CYS A 55 0.99 8.30 5.84
C CYS A 55 0.53 9.48 6.69
N ASN A 56 1.34 10.53 6.81
CA ASN A 56 1.05 11.70 7.65
C ASN A 56 -0.21 12.43 7.15
N TYR A 57 -0.37 12.55 5.83
CA TYR A 57 -1.56 13.11 5.20
C TYR A 57 -2.84 12.36 5.60
N PHE A 58 -2.79 11.02 5.67
CA PHE A 58 -3.90 10.19 6.17
C PHE A 58 -3.88 9.95 7.69
N GLY A 59 -3.21 10.82 8.45
CA GLY A 59 -3.29 10.87 9.92
C GLY A 59 -2.46 9.81 10.66
N SER A 60 -1.38 9.28 10.07
CA SER A 60 -0.50 8.33 10.76
C SER A 60 0.96 8.48 10.33
N SER A 61 1.92 8.01 11.13
CA SER A 61 3.31 7.93 10.66
C SER A 61 3.58 6.61 9.94
N LEU A 62 4.57 6.57 9.04
CA LEU A 62 5.03 5.30 8.44
C LEU A 62 5.46 4.31 9.52
N ARG A 63 6.15 4.81 10.55
CA ARG A 63 6.52 4.01 11.73
C ARG A 63 5.30 3.39 12.41
N GLY A 64 4.23 4.16 12.58
CA GLY A 64 2.97 3.69 13.15
C GLY A 64 2.31 2.61 12.29
N ARG A 65 2.27 2.80 10.96
CA ARG A 65 1.75 1.79 10.02
C ARG A 65 2.56 0.48 10.06
N ILE A 66 3.89 0.57 10.08
CA ILE A 66 4.78 -0.60 10.20
C ILE A 66 4.55 -1.33 11.53
N ALA A 67 4.42 -0.60 12.64
CA ALA A 67 4.14 -1.17 13.96
C ALA A 67 2.77 -1.87 13.98
N GLY A 68 1.76 -1.28 13.34
CA GLY A 68 0.44 -1.90 13.14
C GLY A 68 0.53 -3.22 12.38
N THR A 69 1.23 -3.25 11.24
CA THR A 69 1.45 -4.50 10.49
C THR A 69 2.16 -5.55 11.33
N LYS A 70 3.18 -5.18 12.11
CA LYS A 70 3.86 -6.09 13.05
C LYS A 70 2.89 -6.67 14.08
N ALA A 71 2.01 -5.85 14.66
CA ALA A 71 1.02 -6.32 15.63
C ALA A 71 -0.04 -7.25 15.01
N ILE A 72 -0.37 -7.08 13.73
CA ILE A 72 -1.37 -7.90 13.03
C ILE A 72 -0.79 -9.21 12.48
N MET A 73 0.45 -9.17 12.01
CA MET A 73 1.05 -10.24 11.22
C MET A 73 2.35 -10.83 11.78
N GLY A 74 2.96 -10.18 12.77
CA GLY A 74 4.30 -10.55 13.25
C GLY A 74 5.44 -10.19 12.30
N ILE A 75 5.17 -9.49 11.19
CA ILE A 75 6.19 -9.14 10.19
C ILE A 75 7.00 -7.94 10.65
N THR A 76 8.33 -8.10 10.68
CA THR A 76 9.28 -7.08 11.15
C THR A 76 10.14 -6.47 10.03
N HIS A 77 10.34 -7.19 8.94
CA HIS A 77 11.20 -6.77 7.82
C HIS A 77 10.41 -6.65 6.54
N LYS A 78 10.71 -5.59 5.77
CA LYS A 78 10.03 -5.25 4.51
C LYS A 78 8.51 -5.34 4.69
N SER A 79 8.02 -4.60 5.69
CA SER A 79 6.63 -4.71 6.12
C SER A 79 5.73 -3.99 5.12
N PRO A 80 4.65 -4.62 4.62
CA PRO A 80 3.64 -3.90 3.87
C PRO A 80 2.91 -2.93 4.79
N ILE A 81 2.32 -1.90 4.21
CA ILE A 81 1.62 -0.85 4.95
C ILE A 81 0.24 -0.60 4.35
N VAL A 82 -0.68 -0.18 5.20
CA VAL A 82 -1.94 0.41 4.80
C VAL A 82 -1.77 1.92 4.90
N VAL A 83 -1.63 2.59 3.76
CA VAL A 83 -1.51 4.06 3.73
C VAL A 83 -2.85 4.67 4.08
N ASP A 84 -3.89 4.21 3.40
CA ASP A 84 -5.29 4.51 3.70
C ASP A 84 -6.17 3.27 3.47
N TYR A 85 -6.88 2.87 4.53
CA TYR A 85 -7.77 1.72 4.47
C TYR A 85 -9.02 2.04 3.64
N THR A 86 -9.55 3.25 3.75
CA THR A 86 -10.83 3.66 3.13
C THR A 86 -10.72 3.67 1.60
N ASN A 87 -9.62 4.21 1.06
CA ASN A 87 -9.34 4.17 -0.38
C ASN A 87 -8.67 2.86 -0.84
N GLY A 88 -8.49 1.88 0.05
CA GLY A 88 -7.89 0.59 -0.30
C GLY A 88 -6.43 0.68 -0.75
N ILE A 89 -5.65 1.63 -0.20
CA ILE A 89 -4.26 1.90 -0.56
C ILE A 89 -3.33 1.07 0.32
N TYR A 90 -2.90 -0.06 -0.24
CA TYR A 90 -1.92 -0.97 0.37
C TYR A 90 -0.64 -0.96 -0.44
N LEU A 91 0.46 -0.57 0.18
CA LEU A 91 1.78 -0.55 -0.47
C LEU A 91 2.70 -1.60 0.14
N PHE A 92 3.56 -2.19 -0.69
CA PHE A 92 4.65 -3.03 -0.22
C PHE A 92 6.00 -2.59 -0.79
N PRO A 93 7.09 -2.69 0.00
CA PRO A 93 8.40 -2.28 -0.45
C PRO A 93 9.12 -3.43 -1.18
N THR A 94 9.88 -3.12 -2.24
CA THR A 94 10.68 -4.13 -2.97
C THR A 94 11.90 -4.59 -2.18
N THR A 95 12.44 -3.72 -1.33
CA THR A 95 13.52 -4.04 -0.39
C THR A 95 13.23 -3.43 0.99
N SER A 96 14.23 -3.26 1.85
CA SER A 96 14.05 -2.54 3.11
C SER A 96 13.65 -1.09 2.82
N PRO A 97 12.60 -0.53 3.46
CA PRO A 97 12.20 0.87 3.30
C PRO A 97 13.32 1.90 3.48
N ARG A 98 14.37 1.55 4.25
CA ARG A 98 15.54 2.41 4.50
C ARG A 98 16.57 2.40 3.38
N GLN A 99 16.44 1.49 2.40
CA GLN A 99 17.37 1.42 1.27
C GLN A 99 16.96 2.41 0.18
N GLU A 100 17.94 3.10 -0.38
CA GLU A 100 17.71 4.11 -1.41
C GLU A 100 17.09 3.55 -2.69
N LYS A 101 17.34 2.27 -2.98
CA LYS A 101 16.79 1.54 -4.13
C LYS A 101 15.40 0.94 -3.86
N CYS A 102 14.79 1.27 -2.72
CA CYS A 102 13.45 0.77 -2.39
C CYS A 102 12.38 1.45 -3.24
N ALA A 103 11.70 0.64 -4.05
CA ALA A 103 10.45 1.02 -4.67
C ALA A 103 9.27 0.60 -3.79
N TRP A 104 8.14 1.28 -3.94
CA TRP A 104 6.87 0.92 -3.31
C TRP A 104 5.84 0.63 -4.39
N ILE A 105 5.10 -0.46 -4.23
CA ILE A 105 4.16 -0.95 -5.24
C ILE A 105 2.79 -1.09 -4.61
N SER A 106 1.77 -0.60 -5.30
CA SER A 106 0.39 -0.75 -4.89
C SER A 106 -0.12 -2.15 -5.19
N HIS A 107 -0.49 -2.88 -4.14
CA HIS A 107 -1.05 -4.22 -4.26
C HIS A 107 -2.31 -4.25 -5.14
N ALA A 108 -3.11 -3.17 -5.14
CA ALA A 108 -4.37 -3.13 -5.87
C ALA A 108 -4.20 -3.21 -7.40
N TYR A 109 -3.03 -2.86 -7.93
CA TYR A 109 -2.78 -2.70 -9.36
C TYR A 109 -1.90 -3.79 -9.97
N VAL A 110 -1.29 -4.67 -9.19
CA VAL A 110 -0.54 -5.81 -9.72
C VAL A 110 -1.53 -6.78 -10.35
N GLU A 111 -1.39 -7.03 -11.65
CA GLU A 111 -2.19 -8.01 -12.40
C GLU A 111 -1.42 -9.31 -12.56
N GLU A 112 -0.17 -9.22 -13.02
CA GLU A 112 0.71 -10.36 -13.23
C GLU A 112 2.15 -10.00 -12.86
N HIS A 113 2.96 -11.01 -12.51
CA HIS A 113 4.40 -10.86 -12.33
C HIS A 113 5.15 -12.06 -12.92
N ARG A 114 6.30 -11.79 -13.54
CA ARG A 114 7.13 -12.80 -14.22
C ARG A 114 8.58 -12.63 -13.81
N SER A 115 9.30 -13.75 -13.74
CA SER A 115 10.75 -13.72 -13.55
C SER A 115 11.43 -13.07 -14.77
N ASN A 116 12.44 -12.23 -14.52
CA ASN A 116 13.30 -11.63 -15.55
C ASN A 116 14.76 -11.80 -15.14
N GLY A 117 15.25 -13.04 -15.19
CA GLY A 117 16.54 -13.43 -14.63
C GLY A 117 16.50 -13.63 -13.11
N SER A 118 17.66 -13.85 -12.49
CA SER A 118 17.74 -14.25 -11.07
C SER A 118 17.37 -13.14 -10.07
N HIS A 119 17.53 -11.88 -10.44
CA HIS A 119 17.42 -10.74 -9.53
C HIS A 119 16.45 -9.66 -10.00
N ASN A 120 15.65 -9.91 -11.05
CA ASN A 120 14.65 -8.96 -11.50
C ASN A 120 13.30 -9.63 -11.70
N THR A 121 12.26 -8.84 -11.50
CA THR A 121 10.86 -9.23 -11.71
C THR A 121 10.21 -8.21 -12.63
N THR A 122 9.53 -8.69 -13.67
CA THR A 122 8.65 -7.87 -14.50
C THR A 122 7.26 -7.91 -13.90
N VAL A 123 6.68 -6.74 -13.63
CA VAL A 123 5.33 -6.60 -13.09
C VAL A 123 4.46 -5.98 -14.17
N ILE A 124 3.36 -6.66 -14.49
CA ILE A 124 2.31 -6.17 -15.37
C ILE A 124 1.20 -5.62 -14.46
N PHE A 125 0.87 -4.34 -14.66
CA PHE A 125 -0.19 -3.67 -13.93
C PHE A 125 -1.53 -3.79 -14.67
N LYS A 126 -2.64 -3.52 -13.98
CA LYS A 126 -4.01 -3.61 -14.51
C LYS A 126 -4.30 -2.77 -15.76
N ASN A 127 -3.50 -1.75 -16.04
CA ASN A 127 -3.57 -0.99 -17.29
C ASN A 127 -2.69 -1.57 -18.41
N ASN A 128 -2.27 -2.83 -18.28
CA ASN A 128 -1.39 -3.56 -19.21
C ASN A 128 0.02 -2.98 -19.37
N ARG A 129 0.38 -1.96 -18.59
CA ARG A 129 1.75 -1.43 -18.58
C ARG A 129 2.64 -2.34 -17.75
N SER A 130 3.88 -2.52 -18.21
CA SER A 130 4.86 -3.35 -17.52
C SER A 130 6.07 -2.55 -17.06
N PHE A 131 6.60 -2.92 -15.90
CA PHE A 131 7.80 -2.31 -15.31
C PHE A 131 8.71 -3.38 -14.72
N HIS A 132 10.01 -3.12 -14.75
CA HIS A 132 11.03 -4.00 -14.19
C HIS A 132 11.48 -3.49 -12.82
N PHE A 133 11.50 -4.39 -11.84
CA PHE A 133 11.98 -4.10 -10.50
C PHE A 133 13.20 -4.98 -10.18
N PRO A 134 14.27 -4.40 -9.60
CA PRO A 134 15.48 -5.13 -9.21
C PRO A 134 15.25 -5.91 -7.90
N VAL A 135 14.34 -6.88 -7.96
CA VAL A 135 13.98 -7.79 -6.88
C VAL A 135 13.76 -9.17 -7.49
N SER A 136 14.22 -10.22 -6.79
CA SER A 136 13.99 -11.60 -7.25
C SER A 136 12.52 -11.95 -7.24
N PHE A 137 12.12 -12.86 -8.13
CA PHE A 137 10.74 -13.33 -8.26
C PHE A 137 10.12 -13.73 -6.91
N GLY A 138 10.78 -14.64 -6.17
CA GLY A 138 10.27 -15.10 -4.87
C GLY A 138 10.21 -14.01 -3.80
N SER A 139 11.12 -13.02 -3.82
CA SER A 139 11.05 -11.90 -2.89
C SER A 139 9.88 -10.97 -3.23
N PHE A 140 9.62 -10.72 -4.51
CA PHE A 140 8.47 -9.94 -4.95
C PHE A 140 7.16 -10.62 -4.60
N GLU A 141 7.02 -11.90 -4.97
CA GLU A 141 5.84 -12.72 -4.74
C GLU A 141 5.49 -12.79 -3.24
N ASN A 142 6.48 -13.01 -2.38
CA ASN A 142 6.29 -12.99 -0.93
C ASN A 142 5.81 -11.62 -0.40
N GLN A 143 6.27 -10.50 -0.98
CA GLN A 143 5.75 -9.18 -0.61
C GLN A 143 4.30 -8.98 -1.05
N LEU A 144 3.97 -9.43 -2.26
CA LEU A 144 2.59 -9.42 -2.77
C LEU A 144 1.65 -10.23 -1.86
N TYR A 145 2.00 -11.48 -1.55
CA TYR A 145 1.18 -12.36 -0.70
C TYR A 145 1.06 -11.88 0.74
N ARG A 146 2.13 -11.34 1.33
CA ARG A 146 2.05 -10.72 2.67
C ARG A 146 1.08 -9.55 2.69
N THR A 147 1.05 -8.75 1.61
CA THR A 147 0.13 -7.62 1.51
C THR A 147 -1.32 -8.08 1.34
N ALA A 148 -1.55 -9.13 0.54
CA ALA A 148 -2.85 -9.77 0.44
C ALA A 148 -3.34 -10.28 1.81
N GLN A 149 -2.47 -10.96 2.56
CA GLN A 149 -2.79 -11.47 3.89
C GLN A 149 -3.07 -10.33 4.89
N LEU A 150 -2.32 -9.21 4.84
CA LEU A 150 -2.59 -8.02 5.66
C LEU A 150 -4.00 -7.49 5.39
N ARG A 151 -4.33 -7.31 4.10
CA ARG A 151 -5.62 -6.83 3.64
C ARG A 151 -6.76 -7.72 4.15
N THR A 152 -6.68 -9.03 3.92
CA THR A 152 -7.68 -9.99 4.40
C THR A 152 -7.86 -9.93 5.92
N LYS A 153 -6.75 -9.94 6.70
CA LYS A 153 -6.82 -9.87 8.16
C LYS A 153 -7.49 -8.60 8.67
N LEU A 154 -7.23 -7.46 8.04
CA LEU A 154 -7.83 -6.19 8.44
C LEU A 154 -9.32 -6.13 8.08
N THR A 155 -9.68 -6.54 6.87
CA THR A 155 -11.07 -6.63 6.44
C THR A 155 -11.90 -7.51 7.38
N SER A 156 -11.41 -8.71 7.72
CA SER A 156 -12.12 -9.59 8.66
C SER A 156 -12.24 -9.02 10.08
N ARG A 157 -11.30 -8.18 10.54
CA ARG A 157 -11.41 -7.51 11.84
C ARG A 157 -12.55 -6.51 11.85
N ILE A 158 -12.67 -5.71 10.80
CA ILE A 158 -13.69 -4.67 10.66
C ILE A 158 -15.08 -5.29 10.49
N GLU A 159 -15.22 -6.26 9.59
CA GLU A 159 -16.47 -7.02 9.44
C GLU A 159 -16.88 -7.71 10.77
N GLY A 160 -15.90 -8.23 11.51
CA GLY A 160 -16.13 -8.82 12.82
C GLY A 160 -16.60 -7.80 13.87
N GLU A 161 -16.16 -6.55 13.81
CA GLU A 161 -16.65 -5.45 14.66
C GLU A 161 -18.09 -5.09 14.33
N ASP A 162 -18.43 -4.99 13.05
CA ASP A 162 -19.80 -4.69 12.59
C ASP A 162 -20.80 -5.76 13.02
N ILE A 163 -20.41 -7.04 12.94
CA ILE A 163 -21.21 -8.16 13.42
C ILE A 163 -21.41 -8.08 14.95
N ARG A 164 -20.34 -7.80 15.70
CA ARG A 164 -20.41 -7.66 17.17
C ARG A 164 -21.30 -6.48 17.58
N HIS A 165 -21.21 -5.36 16.88
CA HIS A 165 -22.05 -4.18 17.10
C HIS A 165 -23.52 -4.47 16.83
N SER A 166 -23.83 -5.09 15.70
CA SER A 166 -25.20 -5.48 15.32
C SER A 166 -25.81 -6.43 16.36
N ARG A 167 -25.06 -7.43 16.84
CA ARG A 167 -25.51 -8.33 17.91
C ARG A 167 -25.81 -7.57 19.20
N ARG A 168 -24.92 -6.67 19.65
CA ARG A 168 -25.13 -5.88 20.87
C ARG A 168 -26.39 -5.02 20.78
N LYS A 169 -26.66 -4.40 19.62
CA LYS A 169 -27.90 -3.64 19.39
C LYS A 169 -29.14 -4.53 19.55
N SER A 170 -29.17 -5.71 18.92
CA SER A 170 -30.31 -6.63 19.05
C SER A 170 -30.54 -7.05 20.51
N PHE A 171 -29.48 -7.40 21.25
CA PHE A 171 -29.58 -7.74 22.68
C PHE A 171 -30.18 -6.61 23.53
N ILE A 172 -29.78 -5.36 23.29
CA ILE A 172 -30.31 -4.19 24.03
C ILE A 172 -31.80 -3.99 23.73
N ILE A 173 -32.20 -4.11 22.46
CA ILE A 173 -33.61 -3.99 22.03
C ILE A 173 -34.47 -5.07 22.67
N ASP A 174 -34.02 -6.33 22.64
CA ASP A 174 -34.75 -7.46 23.22
C ASP A 174 -34.91 -7.31 24.74
N TYR A 175 -33.87 -6.80 25.42
CA TYR A 175 -33.92 -6.54 26.86
C TYR A 175 -34.86 -5.39 27.21
N GLY A 176 -34.91 -4.33 26.39
CA GLY A 176 -35.84 -3.20 26.53
C GLY A 176 -37.30 -3.65 26.42
N LYS A 177 -37.63 -4.45 25.39
CA LYS A 177 -38.99 -4.99 25.20
C LYS A 177 -39.45 -5.85 26.39
N LYS A 178 -38.60 -6.75 26.90
CA LYS A 178 -38.96 -7.59 28.06
C LYS A 178 -39.34 -6.80 29.31
N ARG A 179 -38.76 -5.61 29.51
CA ARG A 179 -39.08 -4.74 30.64
C ARG A 179 -40.41 -3.98 30.48
N GLU A 180 -40.83 -3.69 29.26
CA GLU A 180 -42.13 -3.06 28.99
C GLU A 180 -43.30 -4.05 29.15
N PHE A 181 -43.12 -5.32 28.78
CA PHE A 181 -44.13 -6.37 28.97
C PHE A 181 -44.24 -6.91 30.40
N SER A 182 -43.32 -6.53 31.31
CA SER A 182 -43.34 -6.93 32.72
C SER A 182 -43.88 -5.84 33.67
N LYS A 183 -44.47 -4.78 33.11
CA LYS A 183 -45.21 -3.74 33.83
C LYS A 183 -46.68 -3.80 33.43
#